data_AF-A0A2M7SKJ2-F1
#
_entry.id   AF-A0A2M7SKJ2-F1
#
_cell.length_a   1.000
_cell.length_b   1.000
_cell.length_c   1.000
_cell.angle_alpha   90.00
_cell.angle_beta   90.00
_cell.angle_gamma   90.00
#
_symmetry.space_group_name_H-M   'P 1'
#
loop_
_entity.id
_entity.type
_entity.pdbx_description
1 polymer ?
#
loop_
_entity_poly.entity_id
_entity_poly.type
_entity_poly.pdbx_seq_one_letter_code
_entity_poly.pdbx_strand_id
1 'polypeptide(L)'
;MDVKYKINRLQTTNEIRPLVDKHWADLRTAKERGELVAWASGPSFIFAYAMGMKCHFMAGYAAYCGGIGAGEEVLKVAEMAGDLPETCSYIGFTWGWEKP
;
A
#
# COMPACT_ATOMS: atom_id res chain seq x y z
N MET A 1 26.49 8.84 28.79
CA MET A 1 25.42 9.86 28.75
C MET A 1 24.67 9.63 27.46
N ASP A 2 23.43 9.15 27.55
CA ASP A 2 22.62 8.84 26.38
C ASP A 2 21.98 10.15 25.88
N VAL A 3 22.41 10.63 24.71
CA VAL A 3 21.94 11.92 24.18
C VAL A 3 20.55 11.71 23.58
N LYS A 4 19.51 12.18 24.28
CA LYS A 4 18.13 12.19 23.77
C LYS A 4 17.95 13.28 22.73
N TYR A 5 18.03 12.92 21.45
CA TYR A 5 17.68 13.83 20.36
C TYR A 5 16.15 13.90 20.19
N LYS A 6 15.59 15.11 20.19
CA LYS A 6 14.19 15.34 19.82
C LYS A 6 14.10 15.46 18.30
N ILE A 7 13.56 14.44 17.64
CA ILE A 7 13.33 14.49 16.19
C ILE A 7 12.24 15.53 15.91
N ASN A 8 12.61 16.64 15.28
CA ASN A 8 11.67 17.67 14.86
C ASN A 8 11.01 17.25 13.53
N ARG A 9 9.98 16.40 13.62
CA ARG A 9 9.18 16.02 12.45
C ARG A 9 8.19 17.14 12.12
N LEU A 10 8.00 17.39 10.82
CA LEU A 10 6.91 18.25 10.36
C LEU A 10 5.58 17.66 10.82
N GLN A 11 4.66 18.52 11.23
CA GLN A 11 3.30 18.12 11.62
C GLN A 11 2.64 17.26 10.54
N THR A 12 2.84 17.62 9.26
CA THR A 12 2.36 16.86 8.10
C THR A 12 2.82 15.40 8.09
N THR A 13 4.03 15.10 8.56
CA THR A 13 4.53 13.72 8.65
C THR A 13 3.71 12.87 9.62
N ASN A 14 3.12 13.48 10.65
CA ASN A 14 2.25 12.78 11.60
C ASN A 14 0.82 12.67 11.06
N GLU A 15 0.35 13.69 10.34
CA GLU A 15 -1.03 13.76 9.82
C GLU A 15 -1.25 12.95 8.54
N ILE A 16 -0.19 12.66 7.78
CA ILE A 16 -0.32 11.92 6.52
C ILE A 16 -0.73 10.46 6.74
N ARG A 17 -0.34 9.86 7.88
CA ARG A 17 -0.56 8.44 8.13
C ARG A 17 -2.05 8.05 8.13
N PRO A 18 -2.94 8.73 8.89
CA PRO A 18 -4.38 8.47 8.82
C PRO A 18 -4.98 8.61 7.42
N LEU A 19 -4.46 9.53 6.60
CA LEU A 19 -4.95 9.72 5.22
C LEU A 19 -4.59 8.53 4.33
N VAL A 20 -3.38 8.01 4.46
CA VAL A 20 -2.92 6.84 3.71
C VAL A 20 -3.62 5.57 4.19
N ASP A 21 -3.77 5.39 5.50
CA ASP A 21 -4.53 4.25 6.08
C ASP A 21 -5.97 4.24 5.56
N LYS A 22 -6.63 5.41 5.57
CA LYS A 22 -7.98 5.58 5.03
C LYS A 22 -8.04 5.24 3.54
N HIS A 23 -7.09 5.72 2.73
CA HIS A 23 -7.07 5.43 1.29
C HIS A 23 -7.09 3.92 1.01
N TRP A 24 -6.24 3.15 1.70
CA TRP A 24 -6.21 1.69 1.53
C TRP A 24 -7.44 0.99 2.14
N ALA A 25 -7.95 1.44 3.29
CA ALA A 25 -9.19 0.90 3.85
C ALA A 25 -10.41 1.12 2.93
N ASP A 26 -10.51 2.30 2.34
CA ASP A 26 -11.57 2.68 1.39
C ASP A 26 -11.51 1.84 0.11
N LEU A 27 -10.30 1.45 -0.34
CA LEU A 27 -10.08 0.56 -1.49
C LEU A 27 -10.57 -0.86 -1.22
N ARG A 28 -10.32 -1.42 -0.02
CA ARG A 28 -10.77 -2.80 0.33
C ARG A 28 -12.29 -2.96 0.27
N THR A 29 -13.00 -1.93 0.69
CA THR A 29 -14.47 -1.91 0.78
C THR A 29 -15.15 -1.29 -0.45
N ALA A 30 -14.38 -0.85 -1.45
CA ALA A 30 -14.91 -0.22 -2.66
C ALA A 30 -15.83 -1.15 -3.46
N LYS A 31 -15.44 -2.43 -3.58
CA LYS A 31 -16.25 -3.43 -4.29
C LYS A 31 -17.60 -3.66 -3.61
N GLU A 32 -17.65 -3.65 -2.28
CA GLU A 32 -18.88 -3.82 -1.51
C GLU A 32 -19.87 -2.66 -1.72
N ARG A 33 -19.34 -1.45 -1.98
CA ARG A 33 -20.13 -0.26 -2.31
C ARG A 33 -20.53 -0.17 -3.79
N GLY A 34 -20.16 -1.15 -4.62
CA GLY A 34 -20.38 -1.12 -6.07
C GLY A 34 -19.49 -0.14 -6.83
N GLU A 35 -18.39 0.31 -6.21
CA GLU A 35 -17.42 1.21 -6.85
C GLU A 35 -16.44 0.41 -7.73
N LEU A 36 -15.99 1.02 -8.82
CA LEU A 36 -14.92 0.48 -9.66
C LEU A 36 -13.55 0.87 -9.10
N VAL A 37 -12.63 -0.10 -9.06
CA VAL A 37 -11.24 0.10 -8.66
C VAL A 37 -10.32 -0.24 -9.82
N ALA A 38 -9.54 0.73 -10.28
CA ALA A 38 -8.50 0.51 -11.27
C ALA A 38 -7.25 -0.10 -10.64
N TRP A 39 -6.50 -0.88 -11.40
CA TRP A 39 -5.19 -1.41 -10.98
C TRP A 39 -4.11 -0.90 -11.92
N ALA A 40 -2.98 -0.46 -11.35
CA ALA A 40 -1.89 0.11 -12.13
C ALA A 40 -0.52 -0.33 -11.58
N SER A 41 0.35 -0.79 -12.48
CA SER A 41 1.74 -1.18 -12.20
C SER A 41 2.75 -0.06 -12.46
N GLY A 42 2.30 1.10 -12.93
CA GLY A 42 3.16 2.19 -13.37
C GLY A 42 2.41 3.51 -13.52
N PRO A 43 2.96 4.49 -14.28
CA PRO A 43 2.45 5.87 -14.36
C PRO A 43 0.99 6.02 -14.80
N SER A 44 0.40 4.97 -15.38
CA SER A 44 -1.00 4.95 -15.79
C SER A 44 -2.01 5.13 -14.64
N PHE A 45 -1.59 5.00 -13.37
CA PHE A 45 -2.44 5.26 -12.21
C PHE A 45 -3.07 6.66 -12.25
N ILE A 46 -2.40 7.64 -12.86
CA ILE A 46 -2.88 9.02 -12.97
C ILE A 46 -4.20 9.12 -13.73
N PHE A 47 -4.43 8.24 -14.71
CA PHE A 47 -5.66 8.27 -15.50
C PHE A 47 -6.87 7.85 -14.67
N ALA A 48 -6.72 6.84 -13.81
CA ALA A 48 -7.79 6.43 -12.91
C ALA A 48 -8.19 7.58 -11.97
N TYR A 49 -7.20 8.27 -11.39
CA TYR A 49 -7.47 9.44 -10.55
C TYR A 49 -8.10 10.61 -11.32
N ALA A 50 -7.64 10.87 -12.55
CA ALA A 50 -8.22 11.90 -13.40
C ALA A 50 -9.71 11.63 -13.74
N MET A 51 -10.12 10.37 -13.78
CA MET A 51 -11.51 9.95 -13.98
C MET A 51 -12.33 9.87 -12.68
N GLY A 52 -11.76 10.29 -11.54
CA GLY A 52 -12.42 10.19 -10.24
C GLY A 52 -12.56 8.75 -9.74
N MET A 53 -11.82 7.80 -10.31
CA MET A 53 -11.81 6.40 -9.90
C MET A 53 -10.76 6.17 -8.82
N LYS A 54 -11.04 5.20 -7.95
CA LYS A 54 -10.03 4.67 -7.02
C LYS A 54 -9.02 3.82 -7.78
N CYS A 55 -7.76 3.85 -7.35
CA CYS A 55 -6.69 3.11 -8.00
C CYS A 55 -5.84 2.36 -6.98
N HIS A 56 -5.70 1.06 -7.18
CA HIS A 56 -4.69 0.25 -6.52
C HIS A 56 -3.37 0.37 -7.30
N PHE A 57 -2.52 1.30 -6.89
CA PHE A 57 -1.18 1.46 -7.46
C PHE A 57 -0.19 0.54 -6.75
N MET A 58 0.37 -0.45 -7.46
CA MET A 58 1.19 -1.53 -6.87
C MET A 58 2.37 -1.01 -6.04
N ALA A 59 3.15 -0.07 -6.58
CA ALA A 59 4.28 0.49 -5.86
C ALA A 59 3.84 1.33 -4.64
N GLY A 60 2.67 1.96 -4.74
CA GLY A 60 2.04 2.65 -3.61
C GLY A 60 1.67 1.69 -2.48
N TYR A 61 1.11 0.52 -2.82
CA TYR A 61 0.74 -0.48 -1.83
C TYR A 61 1.97 -1.10 -1.16
N ALA A 62 2.99 -1.44 -1.95
CA ALA A 62 4.27 -1.91 -1.45
C ALA A 62 4.92 -0.92 -0.47
N ALA A 63 4.96 0.37 -0.84
CA ALA A 63 5.48 1.43 0.01
C ALA A 63 4.65 1.59 1.30
N TYR A 64 3.34 1.44 1.22
CA TYR A 64 2.45 1.45 2.38
C TYR A 64 2.76 0.29 3.33
N CYS A 65 2.78 -0.96 2.84
CA CYS A 65 3.11 -2.13 3.65
C CYS A 65 4.46 -1.99 4.35
N GLY A 66 5.48 -1.49 3.64
CA GLY A 66 6.78 -1.18 4.22
C GLY A 66 6.70 -0.09 5.30
N GLY A 67 5.97 1.00 5.03
CA GLY A 67 5.83 2.13 5.95
C GLY A 67 5.06 1.81 7.24
N ILE A 68 4.18 0.80 7.23
CA ILE A 68 3.45 0.35 8.41
C ILE A 68 4.14 -0.80 9.16
N GLY A 69 5.26 -1.32 8.63
CA GLY A 69 5.98 -2.46 9.20
C GLY A 69 5.36 -3.83 8.90
N ALA A 70 4.37 -3.91 8.01
CA ALA A 70 3.72 -5.17 7.59
C ALA A 70 4.44 -5.85 6.41
N GLY A 71 5.57 -5.28 5.95
CA GLY A 71 6.27 -5.69 4.74
C GLY A 71 6.59 -7.19 4.69
N GLU A 72 7.27 -7.68 5.73
CA GLU A 72 7.73 -9.07 5.78
C GLU A 72 6.59 -10.08 5.89
N GLU A 73 5.56 -9.76 6.67
CA GLU A 73 4.42 -10.65 6.87
C GLU A 73 3.64 -10.85 5.56
N VAL A 74 3.42 -9.76 4.82
CA VAL A 74 2.71 -9.82 3.53
C VAL A 74 3.52 -10.63 2.50
N LEU A 75 4.84 -10.47 2.44
CA LEU A 75 5.68 -11.25 1.53
C LEU A 75 5.74 -12.73 1.90
N LYS A 76 5.78 -13.07 3.20
CA LYS A 76 5.70 -14.47 3.65
C LYS A 76 4.39 -15.12 3.22
N VAL A 77 3.27 -14.41 3.31
CA VAL A 77 1.96 -14.91 2.83
C VAL A 77 2.00 -15.15 1.32
N ALA A 78 2.60 -14.24 0.55
CA ALA A 78 2.76 -14.40 -0.89
C ALA A 78 3.61 -15.63 -1.25
N GLU A 79 4.75 -15.83 -0.58
CA GLU A 79 5.61 -17.01 -0.76
C GLU A 79 4.88 -18.31 -0.42
N MET A 80 4.16 -18.35 0.71
CA MET A 80 3.33 -19.50 1.09
C MET A 80 2.25 -19.81 0.05
N ALA A 81 1.82 -18.80 -0.71
CA ALA A 81 0.82 -18.92 -1.76
C ALA A 81 1.43 -19.21 -3.15
N GLY A 82 2.74 -19.47 -3.23
CA GLY A 82 3.44 -19.95 -4.43
C GLY A 82 4.32 -18.92 -5.14
N ASP A 83 4.42 -17.68 -4.64
CA ASP A 83 5.33 -16.70 -5.24
C ASP A 83 6.80 -17.03 -4.92
N LEU A 84 7.68 -16.76 -5.88
CA LEU A 84 9.12 -16.92 -5.72
C LEU A 84 9.69 -15.70 -4.97
N PRO A 85 10.51 -15.89 -3.91
CA PRO A 85 11.15 -14.80 -3.16
C PRO A 85 12.01 -13.87 -4.04
N GLU A 86 12.52 -14.37 -5.16
CA GLU A 86 13.34 -13.63 -6.13
C GLU A 86 12.50 -12.71 -7.03
N THR A 87 11.17 -12.85 -7.00
CA THR A 87 10.26 -11.97 -7.73
C THR A 87 10.28 -10.57 -7.10
N CYS A 88 10.15 -9.54 -7.93
CA CYS A 88 10.02 -8.16 -7.43
C CYS A 88 8.94 -8.08 -6.34
N SER A 89 9.31 -7.58 -5.17
CA SER A 89 8.42 -7.57 -3.99
C SER A 89 7.10 -6.83 -4.22
N TYR A 90 7.03 -5.90 -5.18
CA TYR A 90 5.78 -5.24 -5.55
C TYR A 90 4.70 -6.22 -6.03
N ILE A 91 5.13 -7.30 -6.69
CA ILE A 91 4.25 -8.38 -7.14
C ILE A 91 3.74 -9.13 -5.90
N GLY A 92 4.63 -9.60 -5.02
CA GLY A 92 4.27 -10.30 -3.78
C GLY A 92 3.36 -9.48 -2.85
N PHE A 93 3.61 -8.17 -2.70
CA PHE A 93 2.73 -7.27 -1.96
C PHE A 93 1.32 -7.24 -2.54
N THR A 94 1.22 -7.15 -3.86
CA THR A 94 -0.07 -7.06 -4.54
C THR A 94 -0.86 -8.38 -4.43
N TRP A 95 -0.20 -9.54 -4.49
CA TRP A 95 -0.88 -10.82 -4.29
C TRP A 95 -1.34 -11.03 -2.85
N GLY A 96 -0.59 -10.54 -1.87
CA GLY A 96 -1.00 -10.51 -0.47
C GLY A 96 -2.19 -9.59 -0.19
N TRP A 97 -2.58 -8.70 -1.12
CA TRP A 97 -3.80 -7.90 -1.01
C TRP A 97 -5.06 -8.67 -1.45
N GLU A 98 -4.97 -9.51 -2.49
CA GLU A 98 -6.14 -10.24 -3.00
C GLU A 98 -6.51 -11.47 -2.16
N LYS A 99 -5.56 -12.02 -1.41
CA LYS A 99 -5.76 -13.24 -0.66
C LYS A 99 -6.25 -12.88 0.76
N PRO A 100 -7.44 -13.37 1.18
CA PRO A 100 -8.08 -13.03 2.46
C PRO A 100 -7.28 -13.51 3.68
#